data_AF-A0A961E7U8-F1
#
_entry.id   AF-A0A961E7U8-F1
#
_cell.length_a   1.000
_cell.length_b   1.000
_cell.length_c   1.000
_cell.angle_alpha   90.00
_cell.angle_beta   90.00
_cell.angle_gamma   90.00
#
_symmetry.space_group_name_H-M   'P 1'
#
loop_
_entity.id
_entity.type
_entity.pdbx_description
1 polymer ?
#
loop_
_entity_poly.entity_id
_entity_poly.type
_entity_poly.pdbx_seq_one_letter_code
_entity_poly.pdbx_strand_id
1 'polypeptide(L)'
;MSEQNVSQQDVPDRVTATDSAVQLLTKLSELHGGLMIHQSGGCCDGSAPMCYPVGEYRIGQRDVLVGEIGLPEPIPAVRVWINGDQFELWKHTQLILDVVKGRGAGFSLEAPEGVRFLSRSRAFSEQENDQLAQSPPKVGADFSG
;
A
#
# COMPACT_ATOMS: atom_id res chain seq x y z
N MET A 1 -5.88 27.14 -36.14
CA MET A 1 -5.57 25.70 -36.22
C MET A 1 -5.34 25.25 -34.80
N SER A 2 -6.19 24.34 -34.36
CA SER A 2 -6.18 23.57 -33.11
C SER A 2 -4.78 22.99 -32.84
N GLU A 3 -4.34 22.75 -31.62
CA GLU A 3 -4.81 21.63 -30.80
C GLU A 3 -4.76 21.98 -29.30
N GLN A 4 -5.89 21.79 -28.64
CA GLN A 4 -5.96 21.69 -27.19
C GLN A 4 -5.41 20.33 -26.79
N ASN A 5 -4.32 20.31 -26.03
CA ASN A 5 -3.78 19.08 -25.47
C ASN A 5 -4.69 18.66 -24.29
N VAL A 6 -5.64 17.78 -24.58
CA VAL A 6 -6.52 17.17 -23.58
C VAL A 6 -5.62 16.43 -22.58
N SER A 7 -5.70 16.81 -21.31
CA SER A 7 -5.03 16.14 -20.20
C SER A 7 -5.33 14.63 -20.26
N GLN A 8 -4.30 13.80 -20.47
CA GLN A 8 -4.38 12.40 -20.07
C GLN A 8 -4.56 12.41 -18.55
N GLN A 9 -5.77 12.12 -18.09
CA GLN A 9 -6.02 11.92 -16.67
C GLN A 9 -5.73 10.46 -16.38
N ASP A 10 -4.52 10.17 -15.91
CA ASP A 10 -4.13 8.85 -15.46
C ASP A 10 -5.02 8.40 -14.29
N VAL A 11 -5.31 7.11 -14.22
CA VAL A 11 -6.05 6.51 -13.10
C VAL A 11 -5.27 6.82 -11.81
N PRO A 12 -5.90 7.36 -10.76
CA PRO A 12 -5.20 7.75 -9.55
C PRO A 12 -4.63 6.53 -8.83
N ASP A 13 -3.48 6.70 -8.16
CA ASP A 13 -2.93 5.64 -7.32
C ASP A 13 -3.85 5.34 -6.14
N ARG A 14 -4.12 4.05 -5.90
CA ARG A 14 -4.88 3.62 -4.72
C ARG A 14 -4.06 3.71 -3.43
N VAL A 15 -2.73 3.66 -3.54
CA VAL A 15 -1.80 3.78 -2.42
C VAL A 15 -0.67 4.75 -2.75
N THR A 16 -0.35 5.61 -1.81
CA THR A 16 0.85 6.47 -1.84
C THR A 16 1.58 6.35 -0.50
N ALA A 17 2.76 6.94 -0.41
CA ALA A 17 3.56 6.98 0.81
C ALA A 17 4.09 8.39 1.08
N THR A 18 4.22 8.73 2.35
CA THR A 18 4.97 9.92 2.77
C THR A 18 6.48 9.71 2.58
N ASP A 19 7.25 10.79 2.50
CA ASP A 19 8.71 10.71 2.37
C ASP A 19 9.35 9.92 3.53
N SER A 20 8.82 10.04 4.75
CA SER A 20 9.28 9.29 5.92
C SER A 20 9.00 7.79 5.78
N ALA A 21 7.85 7.41 5.21
CA ALA A 21 7.56 6.01 4.90
C ALA A 21 8.46 5.46 3.81
N VAL A 22 8.71 6.22 2.73
CA VAL A 22 9.65 5.82 1.67
C VAL A 22 11.07 5.64 2.23
N GLN A 23 11.55 6.55 3.08
CA GLN A 23 12.87 6.44 3.71
C GLN A 23 12.98 5.19 4.60
N LEU A 24 11.95 4.90 5.39
CA LEU A 24 11.93 3.70 6.23
C LEU A 24 11.90 2.42 5.38
N LEU A 25 11.04 2.36 4.36
CA LEU A 25 10.97 1.22 3.45
C LEU A 25 12.28 1.01 2.69
N THR A 26 12.94 2.09 2.28
CA THR A 26 14.27 2.05 1.65
C THR A 26 15.29 1.41 2.59
N LYS A 27 15.41 1.94 3.83
CA LYS A 27 16.31 1.40 4.85
C LYS A 27 16.03 -0.09 5.12
N LEU A 28 14.77 -0.46 5.31
CA LEU A 28 14.40 -1.85 5.59
C LEU A 28 14.69 -2.76 4.39
N SER A 29 14.53 -2.26 3.16
CA SER A 29 14.80 -3.05 1.96
C SER A 29 16.28 -3.30 1.77
N GLU A 30 17.14 -2.32 2.11
CA GLU A 30 18.59 -2.51 2.10
C GLU A 30 19.04 -3.57 3.12
N LEU A 31 18.34 -3.70 4.25
CA LEU A 31 18.66 -4.65 5.32
C LEU A 31 18.09 -6.06 5.08
N HIS A 32 16.89 -6.15 4.48
CA HIS A 32 16.11 -7.38 4.44
C HIS A 32 15.79 -7.86 3.01
N GLY A 33 16.15 -7.09 1.98
CA GLY A 33 15.81 -7.38 0.59
C GLY A 33 14.40 -6.91 0.22
N GLY A 34 13.75 -7.63 -0.69
CA GLY A 34 12.40 -7.28 -1.16
C GLY A 34 11.38 -7.30 -0.03
N LEU A 35 10.54 -6.27 0.05
CA LEU A 35 9.53 -6.09 1.09
C LEU A 35 8.10 -6.15 0.53
N MET A 36 7.15 -6.37 1.44
CA MET A 36 5.72 -6.18 1.22
C MET A 36 5.05 -5.57 2.45
N ILE A 37 3.98 -4.82 2.23
CA ILE A 37 3.08 -4.35 3.29
C ILE A 37 1.80 -5.16 3.24
N HIS A 38 1.28 -5.58 4.41
CA HIS A 38 -0.07 -6.09 4.56
C HIS A 38 -0.87 -5.25 5.53
N GLN A 39 -2.00 -4.72 5.05
CA GLN A 39 -3.02 -4.04 5.82
C GLN A 39 -4.09 -5.06 6.21
N SER A 40 -4.01 -5.57 7.43
CA SER A 40 -5.04 -6.45 7.98
C SER A 40 -6.25 -5.65 8.47
N GLY A 41 -7.39 -6.32 8.68
CA GLY A 41 -8.56 -5.80 9.40
C GLY A 41 -8.67 -6.48 10.77
N GLY A 42 -8.29 -5.78 11.84
CA GLY A 42 -8.29 -6.27 13.23
C GLY A 42 -9.33 -5.58 14.11
N CYS A 43 -9.89 -6.34 15.07
CA CYS A 43 -11.10 -6.01 15.84
C CYS A 43 -10.96 -4.89 16.89
N CYS A 44 -9.75 -4.48 17.26
CA CYS A 44 -9.54 -3.37 18.18
C CYS A 44 -8.56 -2.35 17.55
N ASP A 45 -9.05 -1.13 17.31
CA ASP A 45 -8.34 0.07 16.84
C ASP A 45 -7.86 0.15 15.37
N GLY A 46 -8.20 -0.83 14.52
CA GLY A 46 -7.79 -0.81 13.11
C GLY A 46 -6.31 -1.12 13.00
N SER A 47 -6.00 -2.36 12.62
CA SER A 47 -4.63 -2.86 12.56
C SER A 47 -3.74 -1.93 11.74
N ALA A 48 -2.60 -1.56 12.30
CA ALA A 48 -1.57 -0.82 11.57
C ALA A 48 -1.09 -1.66 10.36
N PRO A 49 -0.63 -1.01 9.27
CA PRO A 49 0.14 -1.69 8.23
C PRO A 49 1.30 -2.44 8.86
N MET A 50 1.54 -3.67 8.40
CA MET A 50 2.70 -4.45 8.80
C MET A 50 3.61 -4.72 7.61
N CYS A 51 4.92 -4.62 7.85
CA CYS A 51 5.98 -4.79 6.87
C CYS A 51 6.68 -6.14 7.06
N TYR A 52 6.78 -6.89 5.97
CA TYR A 52 7.38 -8.23 5.93
C TYR A 52 8.35 -8.35 4.76
N PRO A 53 9.37 -9.22 4.84
CA PRO A 53 10.09 -9.68 3.66
C PRO A 53 9.11 -10.38 2.69
N VAL A 54 9.36 -10.25 1.39
CA VAL A 54 8.58 -10.96 0.36
C VAL A 54 8.64 -12.47 0.61
N GLY A 55 7.46 -13.09 0.69
CA GLY A 55 7.31 -14.53 0.91
C GLY A 55 7.18 -14.96 2.38
N GLU A 56 7.42 -14.06 3.34
CA GLU A 56 7.26 -14.37 4.78
C GLU A 56 5.84 -14.13 5.30
N TYR A 57 5.00 -13.42 4.53
CA TYR A 57 3.57 -13.34 4.76
C TYR A 57 2.81 -14.07 3.65
N ARG A 58 1.88 -14.94 4.03
CA ARG A 58 1.04 -15.68 3.07
C ARG A 58 -0.12 -14.80 2.59
N ILE A 59 -0.05 -14.34 1.34
CA ILE A 59 -1.14 -13.64 0.66
C ILE A 59 -2.34 -14.58 0.48
N GLY A 60 -3.51 -14.15 0.98
CA GLY A 60 -4.77 -14.85 0.77
C GLY A 60 -5.30 -14.67 -0.64
N GLN A 61 -6.09 -15.63 -1.13
CA GLN A 61 -6.68 -15.59 -2.48
C GLN A 61 -7.56 -14.35 -2.71
N ARG A 62 -8.19 -13.84 -1.63
CA ARG A 62 -9.06 -12.65 -1.64
C ARG A 62 -8.32 -11.37 -1.22
N ASP A 63 -7.04 -11.43 -0.89
CA ASP A 63 -6.28 -10.22 -0.60
C ASP A 63 -6.13 -9.42 -1.90
N VAL A 64 -6.27 -8.11 -1.80
CA VAL A 64 -6.24 -7.19 -2.93
C VAL A 64 -4.87 -6.51 -2.97
N LEU A 65 -4.23 -6.51 -4.14
CA LEU A 65 -3.05 -5.68 -4.38
C LEU A 65 -3.52 -4.24 -4.58
N VAL A 66 -3.39 -3.41 -3.56
CA VAL A 66 -3.82 -2.01 -3.60
C VAL A 66 -2.95 -1.25 -4.59
N GLY A 67 -1.65 -1.49 -4.57
CA GLY A 67 -0.68 -0.91 -5.50
C GLY A 67 0.74 -1.16 -5.04
N GLU A 68 1.67 -0.41 -5.62
CA GLU A 68 3.11 -0.52 -5.36
C GLU A 68 3.68 0.84 -4.96
N ILE A 69 4.51 0.88 -3.93
CA ILE A 69 5.24 2.08 -3.51
C ILE A 69 6.64 2.00 -4.11
N GLY A 70 6.93 2.91 -5.04
CA GLY A 70 8.27 3.04 -5.62
C GLY A 70 9.31 3.45 -4.59
N LEU A 71 10.50 2.85 -4.69
CA LEU A 71 11.68 3.19 -3.87
C LEU A 71 12.82 3.68 -4.78
N PRO A 72 13.87 4.31 -4.24
CA PRO A 72 15.03 4.69 -5.03
C PRO A 72 15.67 3.49 -5.72
N GLU A 73 15.95 3.62 -7.02
CA GLU A 73 16.65 2.60 -7.80
C GLU A 73 18.02 2.26 -7.17
N PRO A 74 18.45 0.98 -7.16
CA PRO A 74 17.83 -0.18 -7.82
C PRO A 74 16.87 -0.99 -6.92
N ILE A 75 16.34 -0.40 -5.85
CA ILE A 75 15.54 -1.13 -4.87
C ILE A 75 14.14 -1.41 -5.45
N PRO A 76 13.65 -2.67 -5.42
CA PRO A 76 12.34 -3.00 -5.96
C PRO A 76 11.22 -2.29 -5.19
N ALA A 77 10.16 -1.94 -5.90
CA ALA A 77 8.95 -1.36 -5.31
C ALA A 77 8.30 -2.31 -4.28
N VAL A 78 7.66 -1.72 -3.27
CA VAL A 78 7.01 -2.47 -2.19
C VAL A 78 5.53 -2.66 -2.53
N ARG A 79 5.10 -3.91 -2.66
CA ARG A 79 3.68 -4.24 -2.88
C ARG A 79 2.88 -4.06 -1.60
N VAL A 80 1.74 -3.38 -1.70
CA VAL A 80 0.81 -3.14 -0.58
C VAL A 80 -0.46 -3.95 -0.78
N TRP A 81 -0.70 -4.86 0.15
CA TRP A 81 -1.84 -5.75 0.16
C TRP A 81 -2.82 -5.37 1.25
N ILE A 82 -4.11 -5.63 1.02
CA ILE A 82 -5.16 -5.46 2.01
C ILE A 82 -6.11 -6.65 1.96
N ASN A 83 -6.72 -7.01 3.09
CA ASN A 83 -7.76 -8.04 3.08
C ASN A 83 -8.96 -7.61 2.23
N GLY A 84 -9.54 -8.53 1.45
CA GLY A 84 -10.65 -8.23 0.54
C GLY A 84 -11.89 -7.61 1.21
N ASP A 85 -12.30 -8.07 2.40
CA ASP A 85 -13.45 -7.49 3.09
C ASP A 85 -13.15 -6.06 3.57
N GLN A 86 -11.91 -5.81 4.00
CA GLN A 86 -11.43 -4.48 4.36
C GLN A 86 -11.31 -3.56 3.13
N PHE A 87 -10.91 -4.10 1.98
CA PHE A 87 -10.87 -3.35 0.72
C PHE A 87 -12.25 -2.84 0.32
N GLU A 88 -13.29 -3.68 0.40
CA GLU A 88 -14.65 -3.25 0.03
C GLU A 88 -15.12 -2.04 0.85
N LEU A 89 -14.71 -1.97 2.12
CA LEU A 89 -15.01 -0.84 2.99
C LEU A 89 -14.20 0.41 2.65
N TRP A 90 -12.99 0.28 2.10
CA TRP A 90 -12.03 1.38 1.93
C TRP A 90 -11.76 1.77 0.47
N LYS A 91 -12.32 1.05 -0.51
CA LYS A 91 -12.04 1.22 -1.94
C LYS A 91 -12.29 2.62 -2.51
N HIS A 92 -13.06 3.44 -1.79
CA HIS A 92 -13.38 4.84 -2.12
C HIS A 92 -12.41 5.84 -1.45
N THR A 93 -11.30 5.35 -0.89
CA THR A 93 -10.26 6.16 -0.26
C THR A 93 -8.88 5.82 -0.81
N GLN A 94 -8.02 6.84 -0.95
CA GLN A 94 -6.60 6.66 -1.21
C GLN A 94 -5.91 6.32 0.11
N LEU A 95 -5.23 5.17 0.16
CA LEU A 95 -4.38 4.79 1.28
C LEU A 95 -3.07 5.60 1.21
N ILE A 96 -2.71 6.26 2.30
CA ILE A 96 -1.44 6.99 2.41
C ILE A 96 -0.66 6.33 3.54
N LEU A 97 0.40 5.61 3.18
CA LEU A 97 1.30 4.97 4.12
C LEU A 97 2.20 6.02 4.76
N ASP A 98 2.14 6.14 6.09
CA ASP A 98 2.96 7.07 6.87
C ASP A 98 3.71 6.32 7.97
N VAL A 99 4.63 7.02 8.64
CA VAL A 99 5.42 6.50 9.77
C VAL A 99 5.33 7.47 10.93
N VAL A 100 5.07 6.92 12.11
CA VAL A 100 5.04 7.69 13.36
C VAL A 100 5.87 6.99 14.43
N LYS A 101 6.36 7.76 15.41
CA LYS A 101 7.00 7.18 16.60
C LYS A 101 5.99 6.32 17.36
N GLY A 102 6.43 5.17 17.84
CA GLY A 102 5.58 4.27 18.61
C GLY A 102 6.02 2.82 18.49
N ARG A 103 5.37 1.97 19.27
CA ARG A 103 5.62 0.54 19.21
C ARG A 103 4.99 -0.04 17.96
N GLY A 104 5.80 -0.55 17.04
CA GLY A 104 5.35 -1.37 15.91
C GLY A 104 4.73 -2.69 16.37
N ALA A 105 3.98 -3.36 15.50
CA ALA A 105 3.52 -4.71 15.75
C ALA A 105 4.73 -5.65 15.87
N GLY A 106 4.70 -6.60 16.81
CA GLY A 106 5.88 -7.42 17.12
C GLY A 106 6.43 -8.27 15.97
N PHE A 107 5.66 -8.45 14.90
CA PHE A 107 6.05 -9.18 13.70
C PHE A 107 6.45 -8.27 12.53
N SER A 108 6.33 -6.94 12.67
CA SER A 108 6.61 -5.97 11.62
C SER A 108 8.09 -5.54 11.67
N LEU A 109 8.75 -5.46 10.52
CA LEU A 109 10.20 -5.22 10.43
C LEU A 109 10.67 -3.90 11.04
N GLU A 110 9.83 -2.86 11.10
CA GLU A 110 10.19 -1.57 11.68
C GLU A 110 10.13 -1.55 13.22
N ALA A 111 9.59 -2.59 13.87
CA ALA A 111 9.43 -2.60 15.32
C ALA A 111 10.74 -2.33 16.11
N PRO A 112 11.92 -2.84 15.72
CA PRO A 112 13.19 -2.51 16.37
C PRO A 112 13.64 -1.04 16.20
N GLU A 113 13.07 -0.31 15.23
CA GLU A 113 13.41 1.08 14.92
C GLU A 113 12.67 2.09 15.82
N GLY A 114 11.80 1.61 16.73
CA GLY A 114 11.03 2.48 17.64
C GLY A 114 9.95 3.32 16.94
N VAL A 115 9.58 2.93 15.72
CA VAL A 115 8.53 3.52 14.92
C VAL A 115 7.49 2.47 14.54
N ARG A 116 6.39 2.92 13.95
CA ARG A 116 5.36 2.06 13.34
C ARG A 116 4.82 2.70 12.08
N PHE A 117 4.40 1.87 11.14
CA PHE A 117 3.59 2.35 10.02
C PHE A 117 2.19 2.78 10.49
N LEU A 118 1.60 3.73 9.77
CA LEU A 118 0.28 4.29 10.00
C LEU A 118 -0.44 4.44 8.67
N SER A 119 -1.65 3.91 8.59
CA SER A 119 -2.56 4.19 7.48
C SER A 119 -3.26 5.51 7.69
N ARG A 120 -3.03 6.44 6.78
CA ARG A 120 -3.88 7.63 6.59
C ARG A 120 -4.73 7.44 5.35
N SER A 121 -5.77 8.24 5.23
CA SER A 121 -6.65 8.16 4.08
C SER A 121 -7.20 9.51 3.68
N ARG A 122 -7.42 9.70 2.38
CA ARG A 122 -8.32 10.73 1.85
C ARG A 122 -9.43 10.07 1.04
N ALA A 123 -10.60 10.67 0.99
CA ALA A 123 -11.63 10.23 0.05
C ALA A 123 -11.19 10.51 -1.40
N PHE A 124 -11.50 9.60 -2.31
CA PHE A 124 -11.49 9.89 -3.73
C PHE A 124 -12.67 10.78 -4.11
N SER A 125 -12.46 11.66 -5.08
CA SER A 125 -13.54 12.33 -5.78
C SER A 125 -14.38 11.35 -6.61
N GLU A 126 -15.56 11.78 -7.05
CA GLU A 126 -16.42 10.98 -7.93
C GLU A 126 -15.69 10.60 -9.23
N GLN A 127 -15.02 11.56 -9.87
CA GLN A 127 -14.21 11.35 -11.07
C GLN A 127 -13.10 10.31 -10.86
N GLU A 128 -12.39 10.38 -9.73
CA GLU A 128 -11.35 9.40 -9.39
C GLU A 128 -11.96 8.00 -9.17
N ASN A 129 -13.12 7.91 -8.51
CA ASN A 129 -13.82 6.63 -8.34
C ASN A 129 -14.27 6.03 -9.68
N ASP A 130 -14.76 6.86 -10.62
CA ASP A 130 -15.17 6.41 -11.96
C ASP A 130 -13.98 5.86 -12.77
N GLN A 131 -12.82 6.51 -12.67
CA GLN A 131 -11.57 6.02 -13.27
C GLN A 131 -11.13 4.70 -12.65
N LEU A 132 -11.18 4.60 -11.32
CA LEU A 132 -10.82 3.40 -10.58
C LEU A 132 -11.76 2.22 -10.83
N ALA A 133 -13.04 2.47 -11.11
CA ALA A 133 -14.00 1.43 -11.45
C ALA A 133 -13.69 0.76 -12.80
N GLN A 134 -13.06 1.49 -13.73
CA GLN A 134 -12.64 0.98 -15.03
C GLN A 134 -11.34 0.16 -14.95
N SER A 135 -10.61 0.25 -13.84
CA SER A 135 -9.37 -0.47 -13.59
C SER A 135 -9.39 -1.15 -12.21
N PRO A 136 -10.12 -2.29 -12.08
CA PRO A 136 -10.18 -3.03 -10.82
C PRO A 136 -8.79 -3.56 -10.44
N PRO A 137 -8.44 -3.58 -9.14
CA PRO A 137 -7.16 -4.10 -8.69
C PRO A 137 -7.10 -5.63 -8.85
N LYS A 138 -5.88 -6.15 -8.94
CA LYS A 138 -5.62 -7.59 -8.91
C LYS A 138 -5.83 -8.15 -7.51
N VAL A 139 -6.15 -9.43 -7.43
CA VAL A 139 -6.32 -10.19 -6.19
C VAL A 139 -5.25 -11.28 -6.07
N GLY A 140 -5.03 -11.81 -4.87
CA GLY A 140 -4.03 -12.85 -4.62
C GLY A 140 -4.20 -14.10 -5.50
N ALA A 141 -5.44 -14.41 -5.92
CA ALA A 141 -5.70 -15.48 -6.88
C ALA A 141 -5.01 -15.29 -8.24
N ASP A 142 -4.80 -14.04 -8.66
CA ASP A 142 -4.14 -13.71 -9.95
C ASP A 142 -2.63 -13.99 -9.95
N PHE A 143 -2.04 -14.26 -8.77
CA PHE A 143 -0.60 -14.50 -8.58
C PHE A 143 -0.28 -15.95 -8.22
N SER A 144 -1.28 -16.84 -8.20
CA SER A 144 -1.18 -18.21 -7.72
C SER A 144 -0.80 -19.22 -8.83
N GLY A 145 0.04 -18.81 -9.78
CA GLY A 145 0.46 -19.60 -10.95
C GLY A 145 1.89 -20.13 -10.87
#